data_AF-A0A7J7STL2-F1
#
_entry.id   AF-A0A7J7STL2-F1
#
_cell.length_a   1.000
_cell.length_b   1.000
_cell.length_c   1.000
_cell.angle_alpha   90.00
_cell.angle_beta   90.00
_cell.angle_gamma   90.00
#
_symmetry.space_group_name_H-M   'P 1'
#
loop_
_entity.id
_entity.type
_entity.pdbx_description
1 polymer ?
#
loop_
_entity_poly.entity_id
_entity_poly.type
_entity_poly.pdbx_seq_one_letter_code
_entity_poly.pdbx_strand_id
1 'polypeptide(L)'
;MQNFGLMIADPICSILIAMLIVVSVIPLLRESVGVLMQRTPPQLEGALPQCYQRVQHLQGVYSLQEQHFWTLCSDVYVGTLKLVVAPDADTRWILSQTHNIFTQAGVRQLYVQIDFAAM
;
A
#
# COMPACT_ATOMS: atom_id res chain seq x y z
N MET A 1 47.29 35.79 -21.19
CA MET A 1 46.38 35.69 -20.03
C MET A 1 44.95 35.64 -20.54
N GLN A 2 44.47 34.47 -20.99
CA GLN A 2 43.16 34.34 -21.63
C GLN A 2 42.58 32.95 -21.36
N ASN A 3 42.22 32.67 -20.11
CA ASN A 3 41.43 31.50 -19.72
C ASN A 3 40.03 31.90 -19.20
N PHE A 4 39.56 33.11 -19.51
CA PHE A 4 38.26 33.60 -19.03
C PHE A 4 37.07 32.93 -19.73
N GLY A 5 37.25 32.39 -20.94
CA GLY A 5 36.22 31.60 -21.64
C GLY A 5 35.99 30.22 -21.02
N LEU A 6 37.02 29.62 -20.41
CA LEU A 6 36.93 28.32 -19.73
C LEU A 6 36.26 28.44 -18.35
N MET A 7 36.35 29.61 -17.70
CA MET A 7 35.76 29.85 -16.37
C MET A 7 34.22 29.94 -16.37
N ILE A 8 33.59 30.24 -17.52
CA ILE A 8 32.13 30.27 -17.67
C ILE A 8 31.58 28.91 -18.13
N ALA A 9 32.39 28.09 -18.80
CA ALA A 9 31.99 26.73 -19.18
C ALA A 9 31.73 25.83 -17.96
N ASP A 10 32.54 25.97 -16.91
CA ASP A 10 32.43 25.21 -15.67
C ASP A 10 31.10 25.42 -14.90
N PRO A 11 30.62 26.67 -14.69
CA PRO A 11 29.31 26.91 -14.07
C PRO A 11 28.14 26.48 -14.96
N ILE A 12 28.24 26.57 -16.30
CA ILE A 12 27.20 26.06 -17.20
C ILE A 12 27.09 24.54 -17.08
N CYS A 13 28.22 23.82 -17.11
CA CYS A 13 28.26 22.38 -16.88
C CYS A 13 27.71 22.00 -15.50
N SER A 14 28.05 22.76 -14.45
CA SER A 14 27.55 22.52 -13.09
C SER A 14 26.04 22.70 -12.98
N ILE A 15 25.47 23.72 -13.63
CA ILE A 15 24.01 23.93 -13.67
C ILE A 15 23.31 22.78 -14.43
N LEU A 16 23.90 22.32 -15.53
CA LEU A 16 23.36 21.23 -16.33
C LEU A 16 23.34 19.92 -15.52
N ILE A 17 24.44 19.60 -14.83
CA ILE A 17 24.54 18.44 -13.94
C ILE A 17 23.57 18.57 -12.77
N ALA A 18 23.46 19.74 -12.14
CA ALA A 18 22.50 19.97 -11.07
C ALA A 18 21.06 19.74 -11.53
N MET A 19 20.69 20.20 -12.73
CA MET A 19 19.36 19.95 -13.28
C MET A 19 19.11 18.46 -13.53
N LEU A 20 20.09 17.73 -14.08
CA LEU A 20 20.00 16.28 -14.31
C LEU A 20 19.82 15.49 -13.00
N ILE A 21 20.54 15.88 -11.95
CA ILE A 21 20.40 15.30 -10.61
C ILE A 21 19.00 15.56 -10.06
N VAL A 22 18.52 16.81 -10.12
CA VAL A 22 17.18 17.17 -9.64
C VAL A 22 16.10 16.38 -10.37
N VAL A 23 16.17 16.28 -11.71
CA VAL A 23 15.22 15.50 -12.51
C VAL A 23 15.25 14.01 -12.13
N SER A 24 16.42 13.46 -11.81
CA SER A 24 16.54 12.04 -11.39
C SER A 24 16.04 11.79 -9.97
N VAL A 25 16.20 12.75 -9.05
CA VAL A 25 15.85 12.59 -7.65
C VAL A 25 14.36 12.85 -7.39
N ILE A 26 13.70 13.72 -8.16
CA ILE A 26 12.26 13.99 -8.04
C ILE A 26 11.38 12.72 -8.05
N PRO A 27 11.49 11.78 -9.02
CA PRO A 27 10.67 10.56 -9.02
C PRO A 27 10.98 9.68 -7.80
N LEU A 28 12.26 9.59 -7.41
CA LEU A 28 12.69 8.80 -6.25
C LEU A 28 12.12 9.34 -4.92
N LEU A 29 12.12 10.66 -4.77
CA LEU A 29 11.49 11.34 -3.64
C LEU A 29 9.99 11.16 -3.65
N ARG A 30 9.35 11.23 -4.81
CA ARG A 30 7.89 11.05 -4.93
C ARG A 30 7.46 9.63 -4.55
N GLU A 31 8.23 8.61 -4.92
CA GLU A 31 7.99 7.23 -4.47
C GLU A 31 8.17 7.10 -2.96
N SER A 32 9.27 7.61 -2.42
CA SER A 32 9.55 7.59 -0.98
C SER A 32 8.46 8.30 -0.17
N VAL A 33 8.02 9.48 -0.63
CA VAL A 33 6.90 10.23 -0.05
C VAL A 33 5.59 9.45 -0.19
N GLY A 34 5.37 8.76 -1.32
CA GLY A 34 4.19 7.91 -1.52
C GLY A 34 4.10 6.76 -0.51
N VAL A 35 5.24 6.13 -0.18
CA VAL A 35 5.32 5.11 0.88
C VAL A 35 5.07 5.75 2.24
N LEU A 36 5.71 6.90 2.55
CA LEU A 36 5.54 7.61 3.82
C LEU A 36 4.11 8.11 4.05
N MET A 37 3.41 8.54 3.00
CA MET A 37 2.02 8.97 3.08
C MET A 37 1.03 7.79 3.21
N GLN A 38 1.51 6.56 3.39
CA GLN A 38 0.68 5.36 3.54
C GLN A 38 -0.32 5.22 2.37
N ARG A 39 0.11 5.60 1.16
CA ARG A 39 -0.76 5.60 -0.01
C ARG A 39 -1.30 4.19 -0.26
N THR A 40 -2.60 4.10 -0.50
CA THR A 40 -3.23 2.85 -0.92
C THR A 40 -2.58 2.38 -2.23
N PRO A 41 -2.05 1.16 -2.27
CA PRO A 41 -1.30 0.67 -3.42
C PRO A 41 -2.23 0.52 -4.64
N PRO A 42 -1.96 1.21 -5.76
CA PRO A 42 -2.81 1.16 -6.96
C PRO A 42 -2.86 -0.23 -7.59
N GLN A 43 -1.84 -1.07 -7.33
CA GLN A 43 -1.81 -2.48 -7.75
C GLN A 43 -2.87 -3.32 -7.00
N LEU A 44 -3.19 -2.95 -5.76
CA LEU A 44 -4.16 -3.67 -4.94
C LEU A 44 -5.58 -3.12 -5.11
N GLU A 45 -5.74 -1.86 -5.53
CA GLU A 45 -7.05 -1.23 -5.75
C GLU A 45 -7.97 -2.05 -6.68
N GLY A 46 -7.43 -2.74 -7.68
CA GLY A 46 -8.22 -3.61 -8.56
C GLY A 46 -8.60 -4.96 -7.94
N ALA A 47 -7.76 -5.51 -7.06
CA ALA A 47 -7.98 -6.83 -6.43
C ALA A 47 -8.80 -6.73 -5.14
N LEU A 48 -8.77 -5.58 -4.45
CA LEU A 48 -9.46 -5.34 -3.19
C LEU A 48 -10.99 -5.57 -3.28
N PRO A 49 -11.72 -5.05 -4.28
CA PRO A 49 -13.16 -5.30 -4.40
C PRO A 49 -13.51 -6.79 -4.50
N GLN A 50 -12.73 -7.56 -5.26
CA GLN A 50 -12.94 -9.01 -5.37
C GLN A 50 -12.65 -9.73 -4.05
N CYS A 51 -11.64 -9.29 -3.31
CA CYS A 51 -11.34 -9.84 -1.98
C CYS A 51 -12.47 -9.55 -1.00
N TYR A 52 -12.99 -8.32 -0.96
CA TYR A 52 -14.10 -7.96 -0.10
C TYR A 52 -15.36 -8.78 -0.41
N GLN A 53 -15.69 -8.96 -1.69
CA GLN A 53 -16.82 -9.79 -2.10
C GLN A 53 -16.65 -11.25 -1.68
N ARG A 54 -15.44 -11.82 -1.81
CA ARG A 54 -15.16 -13.20 -1.34
C ARG A 54 -15.31 -13.33 0.16
N VAL A 55 -14.80 -12.36 0.92
CA VAL A 55 -14.88 -12.37 2.39
C VAL A 55 -16.32 -12.17 2.87
N GLN A 56 -17.10 -11.31 2.22
CA GLN A 56 -18.53 -11.13 2.51
C GLN A 56 -19.38 -12.36 2.18
N HIS A 57 -18.95 -13.21 1.24
CA HIS A 57 -19.62 -14.48 0.95
C HIS A 57 -19.24 -15.63 1.90
N LEU A 58 -18.29 -15.43 2.82
CA LEU A 58 -17.97 -16.45 3.82
C LEU A 58 -19.17 -16.64 4.77
N GLN A 59 -19.49 -17.91 5.04
CA GLN A 59 -20.58 -18.25 5.95
C GLN A 59 -20.31 -17.70 7.35
N GLY A 60 -21.26 -16.95 7.90
CA GLY A 60 -21.16 -16.34 9.21
C GLY A 60 -20.56 -14.93 9.23
N VAL A 61 -20.18 -14.34 8.09
CA VAL A 61 -19.79 -12.92 8.00
C VAL A 61 -21.02 -12.06 7.69
N TYR A 62 -21.34 -11.12 8.57
CA TYR A 62 -22.43 -10.16 8.37
C TYR A 62 -21.99 -8.93 7.58
N SER A 63 -20.85 -8.36 7.96
CA SER A 63 -20.34 -7.14 7.32
C SER A 63 -18.85 -6.97 7.51
N LEU A 64 -18.23 -6.27 6.56
CA LEU A 64 -16.83 -5.88 6.59
C LEU A 64 -16.78 -4.36 6.81
N GLN A 65 -16.06 -3.93 7.84
CA GLN A 65 -15.96 -2.54 8.27
C GLN A 65 -14.50 -2.10 8.37
N GLU A 66 -14.28 -0.79 8.30
CA GLU A 66 -12.98 -0.15 8.56
C GLU A 66 -11.78 -0.81 7.86
N GLN A 67 -11.94 -1.11 6.57
CA GLN A 67 -10.84 -1.59 5.73
C GLN A 67 -9.81 -0.48 5.49
N HIS A 68 -8.58 -0.71 5.93
CA HIS A 68 -7.46 0.19 5.72
C HIS A 68 -6.30 -0.60 5.14
N PHE A 69 -5.86 -0.24 3.92
CA PHE A 69 -4.73 -0.86 3.26
C PHE A 69 -3.72 0.22 2.90
N TRP A 70 -2.46 -0.02 3.27
CA TRP A 70 -1.36 0.89 3.01
C TRP A 70 -0.11 0.13 2.58
N THR A 71 0.80 0.87 1.96
CA THR A 71 2.11 0.36 1.57
C THR A 71 3.11 0.66 2.68
N LEU A 72 3.75 -0.37 3.26
CA LEU A 72 4.74 -0.20 4.33
C LEU A 72 6.14 0.08 3.77
N CYS A 73 6.52 -0.64 2.73
CA CYS A 73 7.78 -0.49 2.00
C CYS A 73 7.55 -0.84 0.54
N SER A 74 8.52 -0.55 -0.34
CA SER A 74 8.45 -0.99 -1.75
C SER A 74 8.08 -2.47 -1.81
N ASP A 75 6.94 -2.78 -2.43
CA ASP A 75 6.39 -4.14 -2.59
C ASP A 75 5.92 -4.86 -1.31
N VAL A 76 5.75 -4.14 -0.19
CA VAL A 76 5.20 -4.69 1.06
C VAL A 76 3.89 -4.01 1.40
N TYR A 77 2.79 -4.74 1.21
CA TYR A 77 1.44 -4.26 1.50
C TYR A 77 0.95 -4.79 2.85
N VAL A 78 0.36 -3.88 3.64
CA VAL A 78 -0.21 -4.16 4.95
C VAL A 78 -1.67 -3.74 4.96
N GLY A 79 -2.52 -4.55 5.59
CA GLY A 79 -3.94 -4.29 5.71
C GLY A 79 -4.46 -4.50 7.13
N THR A 80 -5.42 -3.68 7.52
CA THR A 80 -6.28 -3.88 8.69
C THR A 80 -7.73 -3.89 8.23
N LEU A 81 -8.53 -4.80 8.79
CA LEU A 81 -9.97 -4.82 8.55
C LEU A 81 -10.71 -5.33 9.78
N LYS A 82 -11.95 -4.88 9.93
CA LYS A 82 -12.89 -5.38 10.93
C LYS A 82 -13.94 -6.25 10.26
N LEU A 83 -14.19 -7.42 10.82
CA LEU A 83 -15.26 -8.32 10.40
C LEU A 83 -16.29 -8.43 11.51
N VAL A 84 -17.56 -8.21 11.15
CA VAL A 84 -18.69 -8.52 12.01
C VAL A 84 -19.16 -9.93 11.66
N VAL A 85 -19.05 -10.86 12.62
CA VAL A 85 -19.43 -12.26 12.44
C VAL A 85 -20.61 -12.64 13.34
N ALA A 86 -21.30 -13.71 12.97
CA ALA A 86 -22.36 -14.28 13.79
C ALA A 86 -21.79 -14.92 15.07
N PRO A 87 -22.52 -14.85 16.20
CA PRO A 87 -22.08 -15.45 17.47
C PRO A 87 -21.92 -16.97 17.42
N ASP A 88 -22.59 -17.65 16.48
CA ASP A 88 -22.53 -19.09 16.28
C ASP A 88 -21.48 -19.53 15.24
N ALA A 89 -20.77 -18.57 14.61
CA ALA A 89 -19.86 -18.87 13.51
C ALA A 89 -18.44 -19.25 13.96
N ASP A 90 -17.78 -20.09 13.15
CA ASP A 90 -16.39 -20.49 13.36
C ASP A 90 -15.39 -19.37 13.05
N THR A 91 -15.15 -18.51 14.03
CA THR A 91 -14.20 -17.39 13.98
C THR A 91 -12.82 -17.77 13.44
N ARG A 92 -12.28 -18.93 13.86
CA ARG A 92 -10.96 -19.42 13.40
C ARG A 92 -10.94 -19.76 11.91
N TRP A 93 -12.01 -20.39 11.42
CA TRP A 93 -12.13 -20.74 10.02
C TRP A 93 -12.26 -19.49 9.16
N ILE A 94 -13.11 -18.54 9.56
CA ILE A 94 -13.28 -17.25 8.87
C ILE A 94 -11.95 -16.49 8.82
N LEU A 95 -11.22 -16.41 9.93
CA LEU A 95 -9.92 -15.72 9.98
C LEU A 95 -8.90 -16.36 9.05
N SER A 96 -8.82 -17.70 9.02
CA SER A 96 -7.91 -18.43 8.13
C SER A 96 -8.27 -18.23 6.65
N GLN A 97 -9.55 -18.30 6.30
CA GLN A 97 -10.02 -18.04 4.93
C GLN A 97 -9.73 -16.60 4.50
N THR A 98 -10.03 -15.64 5.36
CA THR A 98 -9.77 -14.22 5.13
C THR A 98 -8.28 -13.99 4.87
N HIS A 99 -7.41 -14.54 5.73
CA HIS A 99 -5.96 -14.44 5.55
C HIS A 99 -5.51 -15.02 4.20
N ASN A 100 -6.00 -16.21 3.82
CA ASN A 100 -5.67 -16.82 2.53
C ASN A 100 -6.08 -15.97 1.33
N ILE A 101 -7.28 -15.39 1.34
CA ILE A 101 -7.79 -14.55 0.25
C ILE A 101 -6.89 -13.32 0.06
N PHE A 102 -6.53 -12.63 1.14
CA PHE A 102 -5.68 -11.44 1.06
C PHE A 102 -4.21 -11.76 0.80
N THR A 103 -3.68 -12.89 1.29
CA THR A 103 -2.34 -13.35 0.91
C THR A 103 -2.24 -13.65 -0.58
N GLN A 104 -3.28 -14.25 -1.18
CA GLN A 104 -3.34 -14.46 -2.63
C GLN A 104 -3.40 -13.15 -3.42
N ALA A 105 -3.96 -12.09 -2.84
CA ALA A 105 -3.97 -10.76 -3.42
C ALA A 105 -2.62 -10.02 -3.30
N GLY A 106 -1.63 -10.58 -2.60
CA GLY A 106 -0.32 -9.98 -2.39
C GLY A 106 -0.15 -9.24 -1.06
N VAL A 107 -1.15 -9.25 -0.17
CA VAL A 107 -1.05 -8.64 1.16
C VAL A 107 -0.15 -9.51 2.05
N ARG A 108 0.96 -8.93 2.50
CA ARG A 108 1.98 -9.67 3.26
C ARG A 108 1.68 -9.72 4.76
N GLN A 109 1.06 -8.68 5.29
CA GLN A 109 0.68 -8.60 6.69
C GLN A 109 -0.76 -8.10 6.80
N LEU A 110 -1.63 -8.94 7.35
CA LEU A 110 -3.04 -8.64 7.53
C LEU A 110 -3.42 -8.75 9.01
N TYR A 111 -4.06 -7.70 9.52
CA TYR A 111 -4.67 -7.71 10.85
C TYR A 111 -6.18 -7.74 10.70
N VAL A 112 -6.79 -8.83 11.15
CA VAL A 112 -8.24 -9.02 11.13
C VAL A 112 -8.74 -8.90 12.56
N GLN A 113 -9.55 -7.89 12.82
CA GLN A 113 -10.28 -7.77 14.07
C GLN A 113 -11.69 -8.33 13.87
N ILE A 114 -12.13 -9.17 14.81
CA ILE A 114 -13.44 -9.82 14.73
C ILE A 114 -14.33 -9.24 15.82
N ASP A 115 -15.49 -8.77 15.41
CA ASP A 115 -16.56 -8.26 16.25
C ASP A 115 -17.78 -9.17 16.09
N PHE A 116 -18.52 -9.40 17.18
CA PHE A 116 -19.73 -10.20 17.12
C PHE A 116 -20.92 -9.28 16.95
N ALA A 117 -21.80 -9.61 16.00
CA ALA A 117 -23.06 -8.87 15.87
C ALA A 117 -23.81 -8.92 17.20
N ALA A 118 -24.11 -7.75 17.78
CA ALA A 118 -24.96 -7.66 18.95
C ALA A 118 -26.33 -8.26 18.61
N MET A 119 -26.75 -9.22 19.42
CA MET A 119 -28.00 -9.96 19.27
C MET A 119 -29.22 -9.07 19.45
#